data_AF-A0A3M1IMX3-F1
#
_entry.id   AF-A0A3M1IMX3-F1
#
_cell.length_a   1.000
_cell.length_b   1.000
_cell.length_c   1.000
_cell.angle_alpha   90.00
_cell.angle_beta   90.00
_cell.angle_gamma   90.00
#
_symmetry.space_group_name_H-M   'P 1'
#
loop_
_entity.id
_entity.type
_entity.pdbx_description
1 polymer ?
#
loop_
_entity_poly.entity_id
_entity_poly.type
_entity_poly.pdbx_seq_one_letter_code
_entity_poly.pdbx_strand_id
1 'polypeptide(L)'
;MLKKLNWMTAVNAVILLFAAALILAMVQSLMGDGGQKTDEQGLPFYTTADPELERAGSDLYRSLQCRNCHTIWSVKSVFQSVPAPSLDGIGSLRSEEWLYRYFSAENPQQILPSRLKAKYRMPSYAHLSEAERRTLARYFASLKVRDWYLDEVRKAERRKLTGRED
;
A
#
# COMPACT_ATOMS: atom_id res chain seq x y z
N MET A 1 -66.11 -9.13 16.79
CA MET A 1 -65.51 -10.24 17.57
C MET A 1 -64.06 -10.42 17.12
N LEU A 2 -63.09 -9.81 17.83
CA LEU A 2 -61.66 -10.03 17.54
C LEU A 2 -61.25 -11.38 18.15
N LYS A 3 -60.82 -12.32 17.31
CA LYS A 3 -60.24 -13.60 17.77
C LYS A 3 -58.99 -13.28 18.60
N LYS A 4 -58.93 -13.79 19.84
CA LYS A 4 -57.74 -13.72 20.69
C LYS A 4 -56.58 -14.40 19.94
N LEU A 5 -55.64 -13.61 19.46
CA LEU A 5 -54.43 -14.11 18.81
C LEU A 5 -53.64 -14.89 19.85
N ASN A 6 -53.50 -16.20 19.64
CA ASN A 6 -52.86 -17.08 20.59
C ASN A 6 -51.37 -16.73 20.67
N TRP A 7 -50.81 -16.54 21.87
CA TRP A 7 -49.42 -16.14 22.07
C TRP A 7 -48.45 -17.07 21.30
N MET A 8 -48.75 -18.37 21.27
CA MET A 8 -48.00 -19.35 20.50
C MET A 8 -48.08 -19.12 18.99
N THR A 9 -49.20 -18.62 18.46
CA THR A 9 -49.33 -18.26 17.04
C THR A 9 -48.54 -17.00 16.70
N ALA A 10 -48.44 -16.04 17.63
CA ALA A 10 -47.60 -14.86 17.45
C ALA A 10 -46.11 -15.21 17.48
N VAL A 11 -45.69 -16.07 18.42
CA VAL A 11 -44.30 -16.55 18.53
C VAL A 11 -43.91 -17.38 17.30
N ASN A 12 -44.76 -18.31 16.87
CA ASN A 12 -44.49 -19.11 15.66
C ASN A 12 -44.42 -18.25 14.40
N ALA A 13 -45.26 -17.21 14.29
CA ALA A 13 -45.20 -16.28 13.17
C ALA A 13 -43.87 -15.49 13.15
N VAL A 14 -43.39 -15.02 14.31
CA VAL A 14 -42.10 -14.32 14.42
C VAL A 14 -40.93 -15.24 14.07
N ILE A 15 -40.94 -16.49 14.55
CA ILE A 15 -39.90 -17.48 14.23
C ILE A 15 -39.87 -17.78 12.72
N LEU A 16 -41.05 -17.96 12.10
CA LEU A 16 -41.14 -18.22 10.67
C LEU A 16 -40.65 -17.03 9.83
N LEU A 17 -40.93 -15.80 10.25
CA LEU A 17 -40.43 -14.59 9.59
C LEU A 17 -38.91 -14.47 9.71
N PHE A 18 -38.33 -14.76 10.87
CA PHE A 18 -36.87 -14.78 11.05
C PHE A 18 -36.20 -15.87 10.21
N ALA A 19 -36.78 -17.07 10.20
CA ALA A 19 -36.27 -18.18 9.38
C ALA A 19 -36.32 -17.84 7.88
N ALA A 20 -37.42 -17.24 7.41
CA ALA A 20 -37.55 -16.79 6.02
C ALA A 20 -36.52 -15.71 5.68
N ALA A 21 -36.30 -14.74 6.57
CA ALA A 21 -35.29 -13.69 6.38
C ALA A 21 -33.86 -14.27 6.32
N LEU A 22 -33.54 -15.25 7.16
CA LEU A 22 -32.26 -15.94 7.15
C LEU A 22 -32.05 -16.76 5.87
N ILE A 23 -33.09 -17.48 5.41
CA ILE A 23 -33.02 -18.23 4.16
C ILE A 23 -32.86 -17.28 2.98
N LEU A 24 -33.60 -16.17 2.94
CA LEU A 24 -33.45 -15.12 1.93
C LEU A 24 -32.03 -14.54 1.92
N ALA A 25 -31.44 -14.25 3.08
CA ALA A 25 -30.06 -13.77 3.18
C ALA A 25 -29.04 -14.83 2.69
N MET A 26 -29.26 -16.12 3.02
CA MET A 26 -28.42 -17.22 2.55
C MET A 26 -28.53 -17.39 1.02
N VAL A 27 -29.74 -17.35 0.47
CA VAL A 27 -29.98 -17.42 -0.98
C VAL A 27 -29.40 -16.19 -1.68
N GLN A 28 -29.54 -14.99 -1.11
CA GLN A 28 -28.87 -13.79 -1.61
C GLN A 28 -27.35 -13.89 -1.51
N SER A 29 -26.80 -14.59 -0.54
CA SER A 29 -25.35 -14.86 -0.47
C SER A 29 -24.89 -15.91 -1.48
N LEU A 30 -25.76 -16.85 -1.86
CA LEU A 30 -25.46 -17.92 -2.82
C LEU A 30 -25.73 -17.49 -4.28
N MET A 31 -26.71 -16.62 -4.49
CA MET A 31 -27.13 -16.09 -5.81
C MET A 31 -26.67 -14.66 -6.04
N GLY A 32 -26.21 -13.97 -5.00
CA GLY A 32 -25.47 -12.74 -5.12
C GLY A 32 -24.17 -13.07 -5.81
N ASP A 33 -24.19 -12.97 -7.13
CA ASP A 33 -23.01 -12.79 -7.96
C ASP A 33 -22.07 -11.87 -7.19
N GLY A 34 -20.93 -12.44 -6.79
CA GLY A 34 -19.97 -11.85 -5.86
C GLY A 34 -19.44 -10.55 -6.45
N GLY A 35 -20.22 -9.49 -6.32
CA GLY A 35 -19.96 -8.15 -6.78
C GLY A 35 -18.88 -7.47 -5.95
N GLN A 36 -17.78 -8.18 -5.69
CA GLN A 36 -16.50 -7.59 -5.41
C GLN A 36 -15.77 -7.51 -6.75
N LYS A 37 -15.84 -6.33 -7.38
CA LYS A 37 -14.98 -5.95 -8.52
C LYS A 37 -13.52 -5.78 -8.06
N THR A 38 -12.92 -6.80 -7.44
CA THR A 38 -11.55 -6.75 -6.92
C THR A 38 -10.75 -8.06 -7.10
N ASP A 39 -11.17 -8.98 -7.96
CA ASP A 39 -10.59 -10.34 -7.99
C ASP A 39 -9.66 -10.64 -9.20
N GLU A 40 -9.91 -10.13 -10.41
CA GLU A 40 -9.17 -10.61 -11.60
C GLU A 40 -7.72 -10.11 -11.76
N GLN A 41 -7.21 -9.30 -10.84
CA GLN A 41 -5.91 -8.63 -11.01
C GLN A 41 -5.00 -8.97 -9.83
N GLY A 42 -4.01 -9.83 -10.08
CA GLY A 42 -2.99 -10.21 -9.08
C GLY A 42 -2.27 -9.00 -8.46
N LEU A 43 -1.42 -9.25 -7.46
CA LEU A 43 -0.74 -8.20 -6.67
C LEU A 43 -0.26 -7.02 -7.55
N PRO A 44 -0.64 -5.76 -7.24
CA PRO A 44 -0.34 -4.61 -8.10
C PRO A 44 1.16 -4.32 -8.15
N PHE A 45 1.91 -4.74 -7.14
CA PHE A 45 3.34 -4.49 -7.03
C PHE A 45 4.15 -5.73 -7.42
N TYR A 46 5.19 -5.52 -8.20
CA TYR A 46 6.12 -6.57 -8.63
C TYR A 46 7.53 -6.00 -8.75
N THR A 47 8.54 -6.86 -8.84
CA THR A 47 9.92 -6.45 -9.10
C THR A 47 10.41 -7.01 -10.41
N THR A 48 11.27 -6.25 -11.08
CA THR A 48 12.05 -6.71 -12.24
C THR A 48 13.50 -7.03 -11.88
N ALA A 49 13.85 -7.03 -10.59
CA ALA A 49 15.20 -7.37 -10.14
C ALA A 49 15.47 -8.86 -10.36
N ASP A 50 16.69 -9.18 -10.75
CA ASP A 50 17.20 -10.54 -10.63
C ASP A 50 17.43 -10.90 -9.14
N PRO A 51 17.62 -12.20 -8.81
CA PRO A 51 17.78 -12.65 -7.43
C PRO A 51 19.01 -12.07 -6.70
N GLU A 52 20.06 -11.66 -7.42
CA GLU A 52 21.25 -11.06 -6.82
C GLU A 52 20.94 -9.63 -6.38
N LEU A 53 20.37 -8.83 -7.28
CA LEU A 53 19.96 -7.46 -7.00
C LEU A 53 18.88 -7.39 -5.92
N GLU A 54 17.91 -8.31 -5.94
CA GLU A 54 16.86 -8.38 -4.91
C GLU A 54 17.47 -8.62 -3.52
N ARG A 55 18.40 -9.57 -3.41
CA ARG A 55 19.10 -9.85 -2.14
C ARG A 55 19.90 -8.62 -1.68
N ALA A 56 20.80 -8.13 -2.52
CA ALA A 56 21.70 -7.03 -2.17
C ALA A 56 20.92 -5.74 -1.83
N GLY A 57 19.93 -5.37 -2.64
CA GLY A 57 19.08 -4.21 -2.39
C GLY A 57 18.23 -4.38 -1.14
N SER A 58 17.72 -5.59 -0.89
CA SER A 58 16.90 -5.86 0.28
C SER A 58 17.69 -5.83 1.59
N ASP A 59 18.91 -6.35 1.61
CA ASP A 59 19.79 -6.27 2.78
C ASP A 59 20.18 -4.82 3.07
N LEU A 60 20.44 -4.03 2.02
CA LEU A 60 20.85 -2.64 2.16
C LEU A 60 19.72 -1.73 2.67
N TYR A 61 18.49 -1.82 2.13
CA TYR A 61 17.40 -0.98 2.67
C TYR A 61 17.04 -1.37 4.12
N ARG A 62 17.26 -2.64 4.50
CA ARG A 62 17.03 -3.12 5.87
C ARG A 62 18.08 -2.57 6.82
N SER A 63 19.36 -2.60 6.46
CA SER A 63 20.44 -2.06 7.29
C SER A 63 20.31 -0.54 7.47
N LEU A 64 19.87 0.17 6.43
CA LEU A 64 19.56 1.60 6.46
C LEU A 64 18.20 1.93 7.12
N GLN A 65 17.50 0.91 7.61
CA GLN A 65 16.23 1.05 8.32
C GLN A 65 15.16 1.85 7.56
N CYS A 66 15.11 1.75 6.23
CA CYS A 66 14.19 2.53 5.41
C CYS A 66 12.71 2.30 5.81
N ARG A 67 12.39 1.10 6.33
CA ARG A 67 11.06 0.73 6.84
C ARG A 67 10.60 1.46 8.11
N ASN A 68 11.49 2.21 8.76
CA ASN A 68 11.10 3.09 9.88
C ASN A 68 10.29 4.30 9.40
N CYS A 69 10.44 4.69 8.13
CA CYS A 69 9.74 5.81 7.53
C CYS A 69 8.83 5.40 6.37
N HIS A 70 9.23 4.39 5.58
CA HIS A 70 8.55 3.97 4.37
C HIS A 70 7.87 2.61 4.52
N THR A 71 6.74 2.44 3.84
CA THR A 71 6.22 1.11 3.54
C THR A 71 7.01 0.53 2.36
N ILE A 72 7.45 -0.72 2.48
CA ILE A 72 8.15 -1.47 1.42
C ILE A 72 7.62 -2.90 1.42
N TRP A 73 7.17 -3.38 0.27
CA TRP A 73 6.43 -4.62 0.08
C TRP A 73 5.19 -4.72 0.96
N SER A 74 4.43 -3.62 1.09
CA SER A 74 3.30 -3.52 2.03
C SER A 74 3.66 -3.78 3.51
N VAL A 75 4.97 -3.87 3.83
CA VAL A 75 5.47 -4.03 5.18
C VAL A 75 5.94 -2.68 5.70
N LYS A 76 5.41 -2.30 6.87
CA LYS A 76 5.82 -1.14 7.65
C LYS A 76 6.37 -1.55 9.01
N SER A 77 7.28 -0.75 9.57
CA SER A 77 7.64 -0.89 10.98
C SER A 77 6.43 -0.62 11.87
N VAL A 78 6.26 -1.40 12.94
CA VAL A 78 5.19 -1.19 13.95
C VAL A 78 5.34 0.16 14.65
N PHE A 79 6.55 0.72 14.66
CA PHE A 79 6.87 2.04 15.21
C PHE A 79 6.91 3.14 14.14
N GLN A 80 6.51 2.85 12.90
CA GLN A 80 6.46 3.85 11.83
C GLN A 80 5.41 4.91 12.13
N SER A 81 5.88 6.03 12.69
CA SER A 81 5.09 7.24 12.96
C SER A 81 5.26 8.31 11.86
N VAL A 82 6.20 8.10 10.93
CA VAL A 82 6.50 9.05 9.86
C VAL A 82 5.62 8.77 8.65
N PRO A 83 4.82 9.74 8.18
CA PRO A 83 3.93 9.56 7.05
C PRO A 83 4.68 9.77 5.72
N ALA A 84 5.77 9.04 5.49
CA ALA A 84 6.46 9.07 4.20
C ALA A 84 5.67 8.31 3.11
N PRO A 85 5.90 8.59 1.82
CA PRO A 85 5.33 7.81 0.73
C PRO A 85 5.70 6.32 0.81
N SER A 86 4.82 5.44 0.31
CA SER A 86 5.22 4.05 0.07
C SER A 86 6.32 4.00 -1.00
N LEU A 87 7.26 3.05 -0.88
CA LEU A 87 8.22 2.75 -1.94
C LEU A 87 7.76 1.59 -2.83
N ASP A 88 6.58 1.05 -2.58
CA ASP A 88 5.96 0.04 -3.44
C ASP A 88 5.70 0.65 -4.82
N GLY A 89 6.27 0.04 -5.86
CA GLY A 89 6.13 0.53 -7.22
C GLY A 89 6.86 1.85 -7.52
N ILE A 90 7.78 2.31 -6.65
CA ILE A 90 8.48 3.59 -6.81
C ILE A 90 9.24 3.70 -8.14
N GLY A 91 9.72 2.58 -8.67
CA GLY A 91 10.39 2.49 -9.97
C GLY A 91 9.49 2.74 -11.17
N SER A 92 8.16 2.76 -11.00
CA SER A 92 7.22 3.25 -12.01
C SER A 92 6.98 4.76 -11.89
N LEU A 93 7.40 5.40 -10.79
CA LEU A 93 7.29 6.84 -10.57
C LEU A 93 8.60 7.60 -10.80
N ARG A 94 9.75 6.95 -10.60
CA ARG A 94 11.08 7.54 -10.68
C ARG A 94 12.04 6.59 -11.41
N SER A 95 12.88 7.14 -12.28
CA SER A 95 13.92 6.37 -12.96
C SER A 95 15.07 6.02 -12.02
N GLU A 96 15.90 5.05 -12.42
CA GLU A 96 17.13 4.71 -11.71
C GLU A 96 18.07 5.91 -11.56
N GLU A 97 18.25 6.70 -12.61
CA GLU A 97 19.13 7.88 -12.60
C GLU A 97 18.62 8.94 -11.62
N TRP A 98 17.29 9.10 -11.53
CA TRP A 98 16.69 9.99 -10.56
C TRP A 98 16.94 9.49 -9.13
N LEU A 99 16.73 8.20 -8.88
CA LEU A 99 16.95 7.58 -7.57
C LEU A 99 18.42 7.64 -7.16
N TYR A 100 19.33 7.36 -8.08
CA TYR A 100 20.77 7.48 -7.83
C TYR A 100 21.16 8.90 -7.47
N ARG A 101 20.67 9.90 -8.22
CA ARG A 101 20.89 11.32 -7.90
C ARG A 101 20.33 11.68 -6.53
N TYR A 102 19.14 11.18 -6.19
CA TYR A 102 18.50 11.42 -4.91
C TYR A 102 19.29 10.83 -3.73
N PHE A 103 19.71 9.57 -3.83
CA PHE A 103 20.52 8.92 -2.80
C PHE A 103 21.95 9.48 -2.71
N SER A 104 22.45 10.10 -3.78
CA SER A 104 23.76 10.74 -3.81
C SER A 104 23.76 12.18 -3.31
N ALA A 105 22.59 12.76 -3.03
CA ALA A 105 22.49 14.17 -2.65
C ALA A 105 22.85 14.38 -1.18
N GLU A 106 23.75 15.34 -0.92
CA GLU A 106 24.05 15.81 0.44
C GLU A 106 22.83 16.44 1.12
N ASN A 107 21.94 17.03 0.31
CA ASN A 107 20.67 17.57 0.76
C ASN A 107 19.54 17.07 -0.14
N PRO A 108 18.95 15.90 0.15
CA PRO A 108 17.87 15.32 -0.65
C PRO A 108 16.67 16.26 -0.84
N GLN A 109 16.47 17.21 0.07
CA GLN A 109 15.33 18.12 0.08
C GLN A 109 15.42 19.19 -0.99
N GLN A 110 16.59 19.39 -1.61
CA GLN A 110 16.73 20.22 -2.81
C GLN A 110 16.14 19.53 -4.05
N ILE A 111 16.12 18.19 -4.07
CA ILE A 111 15.57 17.40 -5.18
C ILE A 111 14.09 17.08 -4.94
N LEU A 112 13.76 16.62 -3.73
CA LEU A 112 12.38 16.32 -3.34
C LEU A 112 12.06 17.03 -2.01
N PRO A 113 11.48 18.24 -2.08
CA PRO A 113 11.08 18.98 -0.89
C PRO A 113 10.08 18.18 -0.05
N SER A 114 10.28 18.21 1.27
CA SER A 114 9.39 17.57 2.22
C SER A 114 8.66 18.60 3.07
N ARG A 115 7.35 18.44 3.21
CA ARG A 115 6.53 19.20 4.17
C ARG A 115 6.70 18.74 5.62
N LEU A 116 7.50 17.69 5.87
CA LEU A 116 7.72 17.18 7.22
C LEU A 116 8.72 18.05 8.00
N LYS A 117 8.61 17.99 9.33
CA LYS A 117 9.60 18.59 10.26
C LYS A 117 10.99 18.01 9.95
N ALA A 118 12.04 18.81 10.16
CA ALA A 118 13.43 18.47 9.80
C ALA A 118 13.85 17.05 10.22
N LYS A 119 13.54 16.66 11.46
CA LYS A 119 13.85 15.32 12.03
C LYS A 119 13.17 14.12 11.35
N TYR A 120 12.17 14.36 10.49
CA TYR A 120 11.42 13.33 9.76
C TYR A 120 11.62 13.42 8.25
N ARG A 121 12.53 14.29 7.79
CA ARG A 121 12.87 14.39 6.38
C ARG A 121 13.82 13.24 6.02
N MET A 122 13.81 12.85 4.74
CA MET A 122 14.72 11.84 4.21
C MET A 122 16.19 12.23 4.50
N PRO A 123 17.00 11.38 5.15
CA PRO A 123 18.41 11.66 5.39
C PRO A 123 19.23 11.59 4.10
N SER A 124 20.42 12.19 4.12
CA SER A 124 21.43 12.03 3.06
C SER A 124 22.05 10.64 3.13
N TYR A 125 22.23 10.02 1.96
CA TYR A 125 23.02 8.79 1.79
C TYR A 125 24.29 9.03 0.96
N ALA A 126 24.72 10.29 0.78
CA ALA A 126 25.92 10.62 0.02
C ALA A 126 27.20 9.99 0.60
N HIS A 127 27.20 9.70 1.90
CA HIS A 127 28.29 9.02 2.62
C HIS A 127 28.43 7.53 2.26
N LEU A 128 27.43 6.90 1.64
CA LEU A 128 27.52 5.52 1.19
C LEU A 128 28.45 5.41 -0.02
N SER A 129 29.06 4.23 -0.18
CA SER A 129 29.87 3.94 -1.36
C SER A 129 29.03 4.10 -2.63
N GLU A 130 29.70 4.39 -3.75
CA GLU A 130 29.00 4.50 -5.03
C GLU A 130 28.28 3.19 -5.41
N ALA A 131 28.89 2.05 -5.10
CA ALA A 131 28.31 0.73 -5.33
C ALA A 131 27.00 0.52 -4.54
N GLU A 132 26.96 0.94 -3.28
CA GLU A 132 25.74 0.89 -2.45
C GLU A 132 24.66 1.81 -2.99
N ARG A 133 25.00 3.06 -3.33
CA ARG A 133 24.04 4.03 -3.90
C ARG A 133 23.45 3.54 -5.23
N ARG A 134 24.27 2.96 -6.09
CA ARG A 134 23.82 2.33 -7.35
C ARG A 134 22.94 1.10 -7.09
N THR A 135 23.30 0.29 -6.10
CA THR A 135 22.49 -0.89 -5.72
C THR A 135 21.12 -0.48 -5.20
N LEU A 136 21.02 0.52 -4.33
CA LEU A 136 19.74 1.09 -3.89
C LEU A 136 18.93 1.64 -5.06
N ALA A 137 19.56 2.42 -5.94
CA ALA A 137 18.90 3.03 -7.09
C ALA A 137 18.31 1.96 -8.02
N ARG A 138 19.11 0.96 -8.42
CA ARG A 138 18.67 -0.18 -9.25
C ARG A 138 17.56 -0.96 -8.58
N TYR A 139 17.71 -1.30 -7.30
CA TYR A 139 16.71 -2.06 -6.56
C TYR A 139 15.38 -1.31 -6.50
N PHE A 140 15.35 -0.05 -6.08
CA PHE A 140 14.10 0.71 -6.02
C PHE A 140 13.51 1.00 -7.41
N ALA A 141 14.35 1.21 -8.43
CA ALA A 141 13.91 1.34 -9.81
C ALA A 141 13.26 0.05 -10.35
N SER A 142 13.66 -1.11 -9.83
CA SER A 142 13.07 -2.40 -10.18
C SER A 142 11.68 -2.62 -9.57
N LEU A 143 11.30 -1.88 -8.51
CA LEU A 143 10.00 -2.01 -7.89
C LEU A 143 8.95 -1.32 -8.77
N LYS A 144 8.13 -2.11 -9.45
CA LYS A 144 7.13 -1.64 -10.40
C LYS A 144 5.72 -1.83 -9.87
N VAL A 145 4.81 -1.04 -10.41
CA VAL A 145 3.38 -1.22 -10.28
C VAL A 145 2.77 -1.57 -11.63
N ARG A 146 1.72 -2.38 -11.63
CA ARG A 146 0.88 -2.64 -12.80
C ARG A 146 0.19 -1.36 -13.27
N ASP A 147 0.02 -1.21 -14.58
CA ASP A 147 -0.52 0.02 -15.18
C ASP A 147 -1.90 0.39 -14.65
N TRP A 148 -2.76 -0.60 -14.41
CA TRP A 148 -4.12 -0.39 -13.87
C TRP A 148 -4.13 0.20 -12.45
N TYR A 149 -3.02 0.14 -11.70
CA TYR A 149 -2.90 0.68 -10.34
C TYR A 149 -1.96 1.90 -10.25
N LEU A 150 -1.35 2.32 -11.36
CA LEU A 150 -0.33 3.38 -11.36
C LEU A 150 -0.87 4.73 -10.89
N ASP A 151 -2.10 5.08 -11.27
CA ASP A 151 -2.69 6.36 -10.90
C ASP A 151 -3.02 6.44 -9.40
N GLU A 152 -3.42 5.32 -8.80
CA GLU A 152 -3.61 5.23 -7.34
C GLU A 152 -2.29 5.43 -6.60
N VAL A 153 -1.20 4.85 -7.10
CA VAL A 153 0.15 5.03 -6.53
C VAL A 153 0.60 6.49 -6.65
N ARG A 154 0.39 7.13 -7.79
CA ARG A 154 0.70 8.56 -7.99
C ARG A 154 -0.10 9.46 -7.05
N LYS A 155 -1.40 9.20 -6.90
CA LYS A 155 -2.28 9.93 -5.98
C LYS A 155 -1.82 9.76 -4.54
N ALA A 156 -1.50 8.54 -4.13
CA ALA A 156 -1.00 8.24 -2.79
C ALA A 156 0.34 8.93 -2.50
N GLU A 157 1.31 8.89 -3.42
CA GLU A 157 2.59 9.60 -3.30
C GLU A 157 2.36 11.11 -3.14
N ARG A 158 1.59 11.71 -4.06
CA ARG A 158 1.28 13.14 -4.06
C ARG A 158 0.67 13.59 -2.75
N ARG A 159 -0.35 12.89 -2.26
CA ARG A 159 -1.00 13.19 -0.97
C ARG A 159 0.01 13.20 0.18
N LYS A 160 0.96 12.26 0.19
CA LYS A 160 2.02 12.24 1.22
C LYS A 160 2.96 13.43 1.09
N LEU A 161 3.37 13.79 -0.13
CA LEU A 161 4.31 14.89 -0.39
C LEU A 161 3.69 16.29 -0.17
N THR A 162 2.47 16.53 -0.64
CA THR A 162 1.84 17.86 -0.66
C THR A 162 0.77 18.06 0.42
N GLY A 163 0.16 16.99 0.91
CA GLY A 163 -0.99 17.06 1.81
C GLY A 163 -2.31 17.40 1.12
N ARG A 164 -2.37 17.42 -0.21
CA ARG A 164 -3.59 17.66 -0.99
C ARG A 164 -4.31 16.34 -1.30
N GLU A 165 -5.63 16.38 -1.23
CA GLU A 165 -6.53 15.30 -1.63
C GLU A 165 -7.27 15.79 -2.87
N ASP A 166 -6.77 15.41 -4.04
CA ASP A 166 -7.39 15.73 -5.33
C ASP A 166 -8.51 14.72 -5.65
#